data_AF-A0A1X7SJ96-F1
#
_entry.id   AF-A0A1X7SJ96-F1
#
_cell.length_a   1.000
_cell.length_b   1.000
_cell.length_c   1.000
_cell.angle_alpha   90.00
_cell.angle_beta   90.00
_cell.angle_gamma   90.00
#
_symmetry.space_group_name_H-M   'P 1'
#
loop_
_entity.id
_entity.type
_entity.pdbx_description
1 polymer ?
#
loop_
_entity_poly.entity_id
_entity_poly.type
_entity_poly.pdbx_seq_one_letter_code
_entity_poly.pdbx_strand_id
1 'polypeptide(L)'
;MLPLFVTVVFLLSVSEVISQCPPSSGIYLKHGGNCYPNGSYFYDNEIRPEQLVCTLPGSTLNGGEWVTSSGSSVDCSTDPLHCDVVSTPNATIKLYIPDGQSISPSDDGWYKCCLPTNCSNANNIIFANIFRWVQIETITVDLPSNKTVLPQTYTLHAIKIGHNDHSSFLNNVSWYYESGSASTELCNGNKVTKYSCNFMYGNGMSVDY
;
A
#
# COMPACT_ATOMS: atom_id res chain seq x y z
N MET A 1 17.92 -10.62 -43.92
CA MET A 1 17.51 -11.11 -42.60
C MET A 1 17.14 -9.88 -41.78
N LEU A 2 15.84 -9.54 -41.69
CA LEU A 2 15.38 -8.37 -40.95
C LEU A 2 15.37 -8.67 -39.44
N PRO A 3 15.78 -7.73 -38.57
CA PRO A 3 15.64 -7.93 -37.13
C PRO A 3 14.16 -7.74 -36.74
N LEU A 4 13.60 -8.76 -36.09
CA LEU A 4 12.28 -8.72 -35.49
C LEU A 4 12.39 -7.86 -34.22
N PHE A 5 11.86 -6.64 -34.24
CA PHE A 5 11.69 -5.84 -33.02
C PHE A 5 10.54 -6.45 -32.21
N VAL A 6 10.89 -7.17 -31.14
CA VAL A 6 9.94 -7.61 -30.13
C VAL A 6 9.64 -6.40 -29.23
N THR A 7 8.58 -5.66 -29.56
CA THR A 7 8.01 -4.66 -28.65
C THR A 7 7.34 -5.39 -27.49
N VAL A 8 8.05 -5.46 -26.35
CA VAL A 8 7.46 -5.85 -25.07
C VAL A 8 6.67 -4.65 -24.56
N VAL A 9 5.34 -4.73 -24.69
CA VAL A 9 4.42 -3.79 -24.06
C VAL A 9 4.41 -4.11 -22.57
N PHE A 10 5.11 -3.31 -21.77
CA PHE A 10 4.91 -3.28 -20.32
C PHE A 10 3.52 -2.69 -20.07
N LEU A 11 2.53 -3.55 -19.83
CA LEU A 11 1.28 -3.13 -19.23
C LEU A 11 1.61 -2.73 -17.79
N LEU A 12 1.83 -1.44 -17.56
CA LEU A 12 1.69 -0.88 -16.22
C LEU A 12 0.27 -1.23 -15.81
N SER A 13 0.13 -2.17 -14.88
CA SER A 13 -1.17 -2.51 -14.29
C SER A 13 -1.63 -1.29 -13.50
N VAL A 14 -2.25 -0.35 -14.19
CA VAL A 14 -3.05 0.68 -13.56
C VAL A 14 -4.18 -0.08 -12.88
N SER A 15 -4.15 -0.12 -11.56
CA SER A 15 -5.24 -0.55 -10.71
C SER A 15 -6.42 0.39 -10.98
N GLU A 16 -7.18 0.12 -12.04
CA GLU A 16 -8.28 1.00 -12.45
C GLU A 16 -9.40 0.93 -11.42
N VAL A 17 -9.55 2.03 -10.69
CA VAL A 17 -10.72 2.30 -9.87
C VAL A 17 -11.92 2.40 -10.83
N ILE A 18 -12.82 1.42 -10.76
CA ILE A 18 -14.01 1.37 -11.62
C ILE A 18 -15.26 1.68 -10.81
N SER A 19 -16.22 2.38 -11.40
CA SER A 19 -17.48 2.74 -10.75
C SER A 19 -18.45 1.57 -10.59
N GLN A 20 -18.22 0.45 -11.31
CA GLN A 20 -19.09 -0.72 -11.31
C GLN A 20 -18.35 -1.95 -10.77
N CYS A 21 -18.75 -2.42 -9.59
CA CYS A 21 -18.12 -3.57 -8.94
C CYS A 21 -18.51 -4.87 -9.65
N PRO A 22 -17.68 -5.92 -9.57
CA PRO A 22 -17.99 -7.23 -10.13
C PRO A 22 -19.39 -7.69 -9.68
N PRO A 23 -20.35 -7.82 -10.61
CA PRO A 23 -21.76 -7.98 -10.23
C PRO A 23 -22.11 -9.40 -9.76
N SER A 24 -21.28 -10.39 -10.06
CA SER A 24 -21.67 -11.81 -9.91
C SER A 24 -20.62 -12.74 -9.31
N SER A 25 -19.35 -12.35 -9.24
CA SER A 25 -18.30 -13.27 -8.76
C SER A 25 -17.07 -12.53 -8.24
N GLY A 26 -16.39 -13.15 -7.29
CA GLY A 26 -15.17 -12.63 -6.68
C GLY A 26 -15.47 -11.68 -5.52
N ILE A 27 -14.62 -11.73 -4.51
CA ILE A 27 -14.58 -10.72 -3.46
C ILE A 27 -14.09 -9.40 -4.04
N TYR A 28 -14.71 -8.30 -3.64
CA TYR A 28 -14.26 -6.97 -4.05
C TYR A 28 -14.27 -6.01 -2.87
N LEU A 29 -13.49 -4.94 -3.04
CA LEU A 29 -13.39 -3.83 -2.12
C LEU A 29 -14.07 -2.62 -2.74
N LYS A 30 -14.90 -1.92 -1.97
CA LYS A 30 -15.63 -0.73 -2.42
C LYS A 30 -15.48 0.40 -1.40
N HIS A 31 -15.24 1.61 -1.89
CA HIS A 31 -15.12 2.82 -1.08
C HIS A 31 -15.58 4.04 -1.90
N GLY A 32 -16.29 4.98 -1.30
CA GLY A 32 -16.78 6.18 -2.01
C GLY A 32 -17.61 5.90 -3.28
N GLY A 33 -18.26 4.74 -3.36
CA GLY A 33 -19.00 4.30 -4.56
C GLY A 33 -18.16 3.56 -5.61
N ASN A 34 -16.83 3.61 -5.53
CA ASN A 34 -15.91 2.99 -6.49
C ASN A 34 -15.34 1.67 -5.97
N CYS A 35 -14.89 0.83 -6.89
CA CYS A 35 -14.37 -0.50 -6.62
C CYS A 35 -12.86 -0.52 -6.81
N TYR A 36 -12.20 -1.15 -5.86
CA TYR A 36 -10.74 -1.12 -5.73
C TYR A 36 -10.19 -2.53 -5.91
N PRO A 37 -9.07 -2.69 -6.63
CA PRO A 37 -8.41 -3.97 -6.77
C PRO A 37 -7.77 -4.42 -5.45
N ASN A 38 -7.44 -5.70 -5.41
CA ASN A 38 -6.69 -6.27 -4.30
C ASN A 38 -5.34 -5.55 -4.12
N GLY A 39 -5.00 -5.21 -2.88
CA GLY A 39 -3.76 -4.50 -2.57
C GLY A 39 -3.85 -2.98 -2.69
N SER A 40 -5.06 -2.40 -2.66
CA SER A 40 -5.24 -0.95 -2.75
C SER A 40 -4.87 -0.24 -1.45
N TYR A 41 -4.53 1.04 -1.57
CA TYR A 41 -4.08 1.90 -0.48
C TYR A 41 -5.17 2.89 -0.08
N PHE A 42 -5.37 3.07 1.21
CA PHE A 42 -6.37 3.96 1.79
C PHE A 42 -5.72 4.81 2.89
N TYR A 43 -5.86 6.12 2.74
CA TYR A 43 -5.51 7.03 3.82
C TYR A 43 -6.59 6.92 4.91
N ASP A 44 -6.21 6.84 6.18
CA ASP A 44 -7.14 6.60 7.29
C ASP A 44 -8.27 7.65 7.37
N ASN A 45 -7.99 8.89 6.98
CA ASN A 45 -8.99 9.95 6.91
C ASN A 45 -9.98 9.77 5.74
N GLU A 46 -9.62 9.04 4.68
CA GLU A 46 -10.56 8.67 3.62
C GLU A 46 -11.59 7.68 4.15
N ILE A 47 -11.20 6.76 5.03
CA ILE A 47 -12.12 5.79 5.65
C ILE A 47 -12.78 6.30 6.94
N ARG A 48 -12.76 7.63 7.15
CA ARG A 48 -13.31 8.33 8.31
C ARG A 48 -14.32 9.40 7.86
N PRO A 49 -15.63 9.21 8.07
CA PRO A 49 -16.32 8.00 8.53
C PRO A 49 -16.68 7.05 7.38
N GLU A 50 -16.23 7.36 6.15
CA GLU A 50 -16.64 6.61 4.97
C GLU A 50 -16.16 5.16 5.03
N GLN A 51 -17.07 4.23 4.76
CA GLN A 51 -16.81 2.82 5.00
C GLN A 51 -15.99 2.20 3.88
N LEU A 52 -14.99 1.41 4.27
CA LEU A 52 -14.34 0.45 3.38
C LEU A 52 -15.18 -0.84 3.37
N VAL A 53 -15.83 -1.11 2.25
CA VAL A 53 -16.82 -2.18 2.12
C VAL A 53 -16.19 -3.38 1.41
N CYS A 54 -16.13 -4.51 2.10
CA CYS A 54 -15.71 -5.78 1.53
C CYS A 54 -16.95 -6.65 1.29
N THR A 55 -17.17 -7.08 0.05
CA THR A 55 -18.38 -7.82 -0.33
C THR A 55 -18.04 -9.04 -1.17
N LEU A 56 -18.75 -10.13 -0.91
CA LEU A 56 -18.78 -11.34 -1.71
C LEU A 56 -20.22 -11.57 -2.24
N PRO A 57 -20.47 -11.29 -3.54
CA PRO A 57 -21.77 -11.49 -4.15
C PRO A 57 -22.30 -12.92 -4.04
N GLY A 58 -23.62 -13.06 -3.87
CA GLY A 58 -24.32 -14.36 -3.94
C GLY A 58 -23.97 -15.35 -2.81
N SER A 59 -23.31 -14.87 -1.76
CA SER A 59 -22.94 -15.69 -0.59
C SER A 59 -23.65 -15.19 0.66
N THR A 60 -24.03 -16.09 1.55
CA THR A 60 -24.49 -15.75 2.90
C THR A 60 -23.29 -15.66 3.83
N LEU A 61 -23.26 -14.62 4.67
CA LEU A 61 -22.18 -14.45 5.62
C LEU A 61 -22.21 -15.55 6.70
N ASN A 62 -21.06 -16.16 6.99
CA ASN A 62 -20.89 -17.20 8.00
C ASN A 62 -19.59 -16.99 8.79
N GLY A 63 -19.51 -15.85 9.49
CA GLY A 63 -18.37 -15.54 10.37
C GLY A 63 -17.18 -14.86 9.69
N GLY A 64 -17.38 -14.18 8.55
CA GLY A 64 -16.35 -13.34 7.93
C GLY A 64 -15.75 -12.33 8.89
N GLU A 65 -14.57 -11.81 8.56
CA GLU A 65 -13.87 -10.86 9.41
C GLU A 65 -12.89 -9.98 8.63
N TRP A 66 -12.54 -8.86 9.26
CA TRP A 66 -11.32 -8.11 8.96
C TRP A 66 -10.22 -8.53 9.94
N VAL A 67 -8.98 -8.55 9.46
CA VAL A 67 -7.79 -8.80 10.28
C VAL A 67 -6.81 -7.64 10.08
N THR A 68 -6.26 -7.16 11.19
CA THR A 68 -5.32 -6.04 11.28
C THR A 68 -3.97 -6.36 10.66
N SER A 69 -3.13 -5.33 10.50
CA SER A 69 -1.73 -5.47 10.10
C SER A 69 -0.89 -6.35 11.03
N SER A 70 -1.26 -6.45 12.31
CA SER A 70 -0.65 -7.35 13.28
C SER A 70 -1.13 -8.80 13.20
N GLY A 71 -2.14 -9.10 12.37
CA GLY A 71 -2.69 -10.43 12.20
C GLY A 71 -3.82 -10.80 13.16
N SER A 72 -4.26 -9.86 14.01
CA SER A 72 -5.39 -10.02 14.93
C SER A 72 -6.71 -9.71 14.24
N SER A 73 -7.78 -10.44 14.59
CA SER A 73 -9.13 -10.07 14.15
C SER A 73 -9.47 -8.65 14.62
N VAL A 74 -10.08 -7.86 13.75
CA VAL A 74 -10.58 -6.53 14.12
C VAL A 74 -11.74 -6.72 15.07
N ASP A 75 -11.59 -6.21 16.29
CA ASP A 75 -12.68 -6.15 17.24
C ASP A 75 -13.60 -4.98 16.89
N CYS A 76 -14.75 -5.30 16.30
CA CYS A 76 -15.72 -4.33 15.83
C CYS A 76 -16.40 -3.52 16.94
N SER A 77 -16.05 -3.76 18.21
CA SER A 77 -16.57 -3.03 19.37
C SER A 77 -15.55 -2.09 20.01
N THR A 78 -14.26 -2.20 19.68
CA THR A 78 -13.21 -1.37 20.27
C THR A 78 -12.68 -0.31 19.31
N ASP A 79 -12.54 0.89 19.84
CA ASP A 79 -11.91 2.01 19.14
C ASP A 79 -10.43 1.70 18.86
N PRO A 80 -9.87 2.10 17.70
CA PRO A 80 -10.47 3.01 16.72
C PRO A 80 -11.10 2.39 15.46
N LEU A 81 -11.04 1.06 15.31
CA LEU A 81 -11.50 0.37 14.10
C LEU A 81 -12.83 -0.34 14.33
N HIS A 82 -13.87 0.10 13.63
CA HIS A 82 -15.21 -0.44 13.76
C HIS A 82 -15.61 -1.20 12.50
N CYS A 83 -16.53 -2.15 12.67
CA CYS A 83 -17.03 -2.93 11.56
C CYS A 83 -18.55 -3.10 11.59
N ASP A 84 -19.18 -3.05 10.41
CA ASP A 84 -20.59 -3.38 10.23
C ASP A 84 -20.73 -4.68 9.46
N VAL A 85 -21.63 -5.53 9.93
CA VAL A 85 -21.87 -6.84 9.35
C VAL A 85 -23.22 -6.87 8.65
N VAL A 86 -23.22 -7.13 7.33
CA VAL A 86 -24.44 -7.22 6.51
C VAL A 86 -24.45 -8.57 5.79
N SER A 87 -25.48 -9.38 6.04
CA SER A 87 -25.58 -10.75 5.54
C SER A 87 -26.48 -10.92 4.32
N THR A 88 -27.26 -9.90 3.92
CA THR A 88 -28.23 -9.99 2.82
C THR A 88 -28.25 -8.71 1.96
N PRO A 89 -28.32 -8.80 0.62
CA PRO A 89 -28.35 -10.01 -0.21
C PRO A 89 -26.97 -10.67 -0.42
N ASN A 90 -25.88 -10.02 -0.02
CA ASN A 90 -24.51 -10.49 -0.18
C ASN A 90 -23.79 -10.50 1.16
N ALA A 91 -22.84 -11.42 1.35
CA ALA A 91 -21.93 -11.42 2.48
C ALA A 91 -21.07 -10.16 2.41
N THR A 92 -21.27 -9.23 3.34
CA THR A 92 -20.61 -7.93 3.35
C THR A 92 -20.14 -7.61 4.76
N ILE A 93 -18.89 -7.20 4.89
CA ILE A 93 -18.34 -6.63 6.12
C ILE A 93 -17.67 -5.32 5.78
N LYS A 94 -18.02 -4.29 6.53
CA LYS A 94 -17.49 -2.95 6.36
C LYS A 94 -16.47 -2.66 7.45
N LEU A 95 -15.46 -1.86 7.15
CA LEU A 95 -14.47 -1.35 8.09
C LEU A 95 -14.48 0.17 8.02
N TYR A 96 -14.45 0.85 9.15
CA TYR A 96 -14.40 2.31 9.21
C TYR A 96 -13.79 2.79 10.52
N ILE A 97 -13.39 4.06 10.52
CA ILE A 97 -12.96 4.78 11.72
C ILE A 97 -14.06 5.77 12.07
N PRO A 98 -14.64 5.73 13.29
CA PRO A 98 -15.64 6.71 13.70
C PRO A 98 -15.12 8.14 13.66
N ASP A 99 -16.02 9.09 13.43
CA ASP A 99 -15.67 10.52 13.46
C ASP A 99 -15.01 10.90 14.79
N GLY A 100 -13.92 11.67 14.70
CA GLY A 100 -13.15 12.11 15.86
C GLY A 100 -12.19 11.06 16.44
N GLN A 101 -12.16 9.84 15.92
CA GLN A 101 -11.17 8.81 16.27
C GLN A 101 -10.07 8.71 15.22
N SER A 102 -8.95 8.08 15.56
CA SER A 102 -7.84 7.84 14.62
C SER A 102 -7.11 6.56 14.98
N ILE A 103 -6.59 5.85 13.98
CA ILE A 103 -5.68 4.73 14.25
C ILE A 103 -4.34 5.25 14.82
N SER A 104 -3.52 4.36 15.37
CA SER A 104 -2.18 4.63 15.89
C SER A 104 -1.12 4.25 14.85
N PRO A 105 0.17 4.66 15.00
CA PRO A 105 1.19 4.28 14.03
C PRO A 105 1.42 2.77 13.94
N SER A 106 1.12 2.03 15.02
CA SER A 106 1.20 0.56 15.04
C SER A 106 0.09 -0.12 14.25
N ASP A 107 -0.96 0.62 13.89
CA ASP A 107 -2.09 0.10 13.10
C ASP A 107 -1.87 0.30 11.60
N ASP A 108 -0.88 1.09 11.18
CA ASP A 108 -0.54 1.24 9.77
C ASP A 108 -0.18 -0.13 9.15
N GLY A 109 -0.60 -0.37 7.90
CA GLY A 109 -0.16 -1.52 7.10
C GLY A 109 -1.28 -2.31 6.44
N TRP A 110 -1.03 -3.60 6.21
CA TRP A 110 -1.91 -4.46 5.42
C TRP A 110 -3.01 -5.10 6.25
N TYR A 111 -4.24 -4.73 5.94
CA TYR A 111 -5.45 -5.36 6.44
C TYR A 111 -5.92 -6.40 5.43
N LYS A 112 -6.51 -7.48 5.92
CA LYS A 112 -7.17 -8.48 5.07
C LYS A 112 -8.63 -8.65 5.46
N CYS A 113 -9.49 -8.70 4.46
CA CYS A 113 -10.88 -9.09 4.61
C CYS A 113 -11.06 -10.52 4.11
N CYS A 114 -11.79 -11.33 4.87
CA CYS A 114 -12.04 -12.73 4.57
C CYS A 114 -13.54 -13.00 4.56
N LEU A 115 -14.04 -13.56 3.44
CA LEU A 115 -15.45 -13.87 3.23
C LEU A 115 -15.64 -15.26 2.59
N PRO A 116 -16.81 -15.91 2.81
CA PRO A 116 -17.87 -15.50 3.73
C PRO A 116 -17.60 -15.92 5.19
N THR A 117 -16.51 -16.67 5.42
CA THR A 117 -16.06 -17.18 6.72
C THR A 117 -14.83 -16.43 7.21
N ASN A 118 -14.40 -16.72 8.44
CA ASN A 118 -13.17 -16.18 9.02
C ASN A 118 -11.92 -16.52 8.19
N CYS A 119 -10.83 -15.79 8.44
CA CYS A 119 -9.57 -15.89 7.69
C CYS A 119 -8.82 -17.20 7.87
N SER A 120 -9.22 -18.04 8.83
CA SER A 120 -8.67 -19.38 8.99
C SER A 120 -9.17 -20.36 7.93
N ASN A 121 -10.35 -20.10 7.35
CA ASN A 121 -11.04 -21.03 6.45
C ASN A 121 -11.48 -20.39 5.12
N ALA A 122 -11.40 -19.06 4.99
CA ALA A 122 -11.84 -18.36 3.80
C ALA A 122 -10.91 -18.58 2.60
N ASN A 123 -11.51 -18.80 1.43
CA ASN A 123 -10.79 -18.81 0.15
C ASN A 123 -10.86 -17.44 -0.55
N ASN A 124 -11.84 -16.61 -0.21
CA ASN A 124 -11.98 -15.28 -0.79
C ASN A 124 -11.38 -14.26 0.17
N ILE A 125 -10.20 -13.75 -0.19
CA ILE A 125 -9.42 -12.81 0.61
C ILE A 125 -9.09 -11.61 -0.27
N ILE A 126 -9.26 -10.42 0.29
CA ILE A 126 -8.80 -9.17 -0.33
C ILE A 126 -8.04 -8.34 0.69
N PHE A 127 -6.97 -7.69 0.23
CA PHE A 127 -6.07 -6.88 1.03
C PHE A 127 -6.30 -5.39 0.76
N ALA A 128 -6.15 -4.60 1.81
CA ALA A 128 -6.16 -3.15 1.78
C ALA A 128 -5.04 -2.64 2.68
N ASN A 129 -4.20 -1.74 2.19
CA ASN A 129 -3.24 -1.05 3.03
C ASN A 129 -3.89 0.21 3.60
N ILE A 130 -3.98 0.32 4.92
CA ILE A 130 -4.55 1.48 5.61
C ILE A 130 -3.42 2.16 6.37
N PHE A 131 -3.26 3.47 6.20
CA PHE A 131 -2.15 4.23 6.77
C PHE A 131 -2.57 5.66 7.10
N ARG A 132 -1.87 6.30 8.05
CA ARG A 132 -2.30 7.61 8.59
C ARG A 132 -1.64 8.84 8.01
N TRP A 133 -0.55 8.69 7.28
CA TRP A 133 0.23 9.85 6.85
C TRP A 133 0.83 9.65 5.47
N VAL A 134 1.88 8.86 5.42
CA VAL A 134 2.71 8.65 4.25
C VAL A 134 3.33 7.27 4.35
N GLN A 135 3.37 6.57 3.23
CA GLN A 135 4.12 5.33 3.11
C GLN A 135 4.90 5.32 1.79
N ILE A 136 5.87 4.42 1.71
CA ILE A 136 6.52 4.05 0.46
C ILE A 136 5.76 2.86 -0.09
N GLU A 137 5.14 3.04 -1.25
CA GLU A 137 4.42 1.98 -1.96
C GLU A 137 5.41 0.98 -2.57
N THR A 138 6.45 1.49 -3.24
CA THR A 138 7.44 0.65 -3.89
C THR A 138 8.79 1.34 -3.98
N ILE A 139 9.84 0.52 -4.04
CA ILE A 139 11.21 0.92 -4.28
C ILE A 139 11.72 0.09 -5.46
N THR A 140 12.26 0.75 -6.49
CA THR A 140 12.88 0.09 -7.63
C THR A 140 14.31 0.57 -7.81
N VAL A 141 15.18 -0.32 -8.29
CA VAL A 141 16.61 -0.05 -8.44
C VAL A 141 16.99 -0.25 -9.90
N ASP A 142 17.57 0.79 -10.51
CA ASP A 142 18.21 0.69 -11.80
C ASP A 142 19.67 0.30 -11.60
N LEU A 143 19.99 -0.96 -11.92
CA LEU A 143 21.34 -1.49 -11.87
C LEU A 143 22.02 -1.39 -13.24
N PRO A 144 23.33 -1.05 -13.31
CA PRO A 144 24.08 -1.10 -14.54
C PRO A 144 24.17 -2.56 -15.04
N SER A 145 24.13 -2.73 -16.35
CA SER A 145 24.24 -4.04 -16.99
C SER A 145 25.61 -4.68 -16.75
N ASN A 146 26.67 -3.87 -16.70
CA ASN A 146 28.01 -4.30 -16.37
C ASN A 146 28.39 -3.86 -14.95
N LYS A 147 28.47 -4.85 -14.03
CA LYS A 147 28.79 -4.64 -12.62
C LYS A 147 30.26 -4.88 -12.27
N THR A 148 31.13 -5.05 -13.26
CA THR A 148 32.56 -5.34 -13.05
C THR A 148 33.46 -4.12 -13.23
N VAL A 149 32.92 -2.99 -13.71
CA VAL A 149 33.69 -1.75 -13.93
C VAL A 149 33.32 -0.74 -12.85
N LEU A 150 34.33 -0.14 -12.23
CA LEU A 150 34.18 0.90 -11.22
C LEU A 150 34.57 2.27 -11.80
N PRO A 151 33.94 3.38 -11.35
CA PRO A 151 32.83 3.45 -10.39
C PRO A 151 31.49 3.00 -10.98
N GLN A 152 30.59 2.49 -10.14
CA GLN A 152 29.22 2.14 -10.54
C GLN A 152 28.24 3.25 -10.17
N THR A 153 27.26 3.47 -11.05
CA THR A 153 26.12 4.35 -10.80
C THR A 153 24.87 3.50 -10.74
N TYR A 154 24.07 3.73 -9.70
CA TYR A 154 22.78 3.11 -9.50
C TYR A 154 21.75 4.21 -9.27
N THR A 155 20.50 3.99 -9.68
CA THR A 155 19.40 4.91 -9.38
C THR A 155 18.36 4.17 -8.58
N LEU A 156 17.98 4.75 -7.45
CA LEU A 156 16.93 4.25 -6.59
C LEU A 156 15.70 5.13 -6.79
N HIS A 157 14.59 4.53 -7.18
CA HIS A 157 13.31 5.20 -7.27
C HIS A 157 12.44 4.74 -6.10
N ALA A 158 11.72 5.68 -5.49
CA ALA A 158 10.72 5.38 -4.49
C ALA A 158 9.40 6.03 -4.89
N ILE A 159 8.31 5.27 -4.87
CA ILE A 159 6.96 5.83 -5.00
C ILE A 159 6.42 6.04 -3.60
N LYS A 160 6.18 7.32 -3.29
CA LYS A 160 5.57 7.75 -2.05
C LYS A 160 4.06 7.92 -2.26
N ILE A 161 3.27 7.36 -1.37
CA ILE A 161 1.81 7.50 -1.31
C ILE A 161 1.40 8.28 -0.06
N GLY A 162 0.22 8.92 -0.11
CA GLY A 162 -0.37 9.69 0.98
C GLY A 162 -1.09 10.94 0.51
N HIS A 163 -1.79 11.61 1.43
CA HIS A 163 -2.65 12.74 1.10
C HIS A 163 -1.85 14.00 0.71
N ASN A 164 -2.47 14.86 -0.11
CA ASN A 164 -1.80 16.00 -0.75
C ASN A 164 -1.46 17.13 0.23
N ASP A 165 -2.25 17.31 1.28
CA ASP A 165 -1.97 18.27 2.36
C ASP A 165 -0.66 17.94 3.11
N HIS A 166 -0.25 16.68 3.14
CA HIS A 166 1.01 16.24 3.74
C HIS A 166 2.26 16.69 2.98
N SER A 167 2.11 17.17 1.74
CA SER A 167 3.23 17.81 1.01
C SER A 167 3.78 19.06 1.73
N SER A 168 3.04 19.61 2.70
CA SER A 168 3.49 20.70 3.57
C SER A 168 4.31 20.22 4.78
N PHE A 169 4.13 18.97 5.23
CA PHE A 169 4.82 18.40 6.39
C PHE A 169 6.05 17.55 6.00
N LEU A 170 6.13 17.12 4.75
CA LEU A 170 7.28 16.40 4.21
C LEU A 170 8.39 17.38 3.85
N ASN A 171 9.38 17.46 4.73
CA ASN A 171 10.48 18.40 4.59
C ASN A 171 11.67 17.77 3.84
N ASN A 172 11.97 16.51 4.14
CA ASN A 172 13.16 15.84 3.64
C ASN A 172 12.92 14.35 3.39
N VAL A 173 13.84 13.76 2.62
CA VAL A 173 14.03 12.32 2.44
C VAL A 173 15.52 12.06 2.65
N SER A 174 15.87 11.23 3.62
CA SER A 174 17.24 10.77 3.83
C SER A 174 17.35 9.32 3.38
N TRP A 175 18.35 9.03 2.55
CA TRP A 175 18.69 7.68 2.14
C TRP A 175 19.86 7.18 2.97
N TYR A 176 19.71 6.00 3.56
CA TYR A 176 20.74 5.36 4.38
C TYR A 176 21.26 4.09 3.70
N TYR A 177 22.54 3.82 3.89
CA TYR A 177 23.13 2.52 3.65
C TYR A 177 23.25 1.78 4.99
N GLU A 178 22.69 0.58 5.05
CA GLU A 178 22.68 -0.27 6.24
C GLU A 178 23.61 -1.46 6.04
N SER A 179 24.48 -1.73 7.02
CA SER A 179 25.30 -2.94 7.05
C SER A 179 25.58 -3.39 8.48
N GLY A 180 25.17 -4.61 8.78
CA GLY A 180 25.18 -5.12 10.15
C GLY A 180 24.36 -4.20 11.05
N SER A 181 25.00 -3.62 12.06
CA SER A 181 24.40 -2.65 12.98
C SER A 181 24.76 -1.19 12.67
N ALA A 182 25.42 -0.91 11.55
CA ALA A 182 25.83 0.44 11.15
C ALA A 182 24.88 1.00 10.10
N SER A 183 24.41 2.23 10.35
CA SER A 183 23.60 3.03 9.43
C SER A 183 24.39 4.28 9.03
N THR A 184 24.59 4.48 7.73
CA THR A 184 25.30 5.65 7.18
C THR A 184 24.39 6.42 6.24
N GLU A 185 24.13 7.69 6.53
CA GLU A 185 23.37 8.57 5.63
C GLU A 185 24.16 8.81 4.35
N LEU A 186 23.59 8.42 3.20
CA LEU A 186 24.16 8.64 1.88
C LEU A 186 23.85 10.06 1.41
N CYS A 187 22.57 10.40 1.28
CA CYS A 187 22.17 11.72 0.83
C CYS A 187 20.80 12.12 1.37
N ASN A 188 20.57 13.43 1.38
CA ASN A 188 19.32 14.04 1.78
C ASN A 188 18.74 14.86 0.62
N GLY A 189 17.50 14.57 0.24
CA GLY A 189 16.69 15.37 -0.66
C GLY A 189 15.63 16.16 0.11
N ASN A 190 15.14 17.27 -0.45
CA ASN A 190 14.09 18.07 0.16
C ASN A 190 13.11 18.60 -0.89
N LYS A 191 12.09 19.34 -0.46
CA LYS A 191 11.06 19.87 -1.36
C LYS A 191 11.61 20.71 -2.53
N VAL A 192 12.71 21.45 -2.32
CA VAL A 192 13.37 22.25 -3.37
C VAL A 192 13.99 21.34 -4.44
N THR A 193 14.59 20.23 -4.03
CA THR A 193 15.16 19.22 -4.93
C THR A 193 14.14 18.19 -5.41
N LYS A 194 12.84 18.41 -5.16
CA LYS A 194 11.76 17.43 -5.42
C LYS A 194 12.05 16.07 -4.78
N TYR A 195 12.62 16.08 -3.58
CA TYR A 195 13.03 14.91 -2.81
C TYR A 195 14.10 14.04 -3.48
N SER A 196 14.67 14.49 -4.60
CA SER A 196 15.83 13.85 -5.20
C SER A 196 17.10 14.27 -4.47
N CYS A 197 18.04 13.34 -4.35
CA CYS A 197 19.40 13.67 -3.99
C CYS A 197 20.34 12.80 -4.81
N ASN A 198 21.42 13.43 -5.26
CA ASN A 198 22.51 12.71 -5.88
C ASN A 198 23.57 12.55 -4.80
N PHE A 199 23.84 11.29 -4.44
CA PHE A 199 25.05 11.00 -3.73
C PHE A 199 26.23 11.23 -4.67
N MET A 200 27.22 12.00 -4.21
CA MET A 200 28.49 12.37 -4.85
C MET A 200 28.55 13.70 -5.63
N TYR A 201 29.30 14.65 -5.06
CA TYR A 201 30.30 15.41 -5.81
C TYR A 201 31.67 14.75 -5.51
N GLY A 202 32.22 13.88 -6.38
CA GLY A 202 33.57 13.29 -6.22
C GLY A 202 33.69 11.76 -6.24
N ASN A 203 34.90 11.25 -5.95
CA ASN A 203 35.48 9.89 -6.16
C ASN A 203 34.75 8.66 -5.56
N GLY A 204 33.46 8.76 -5.25
CA GLY A 204 32.76 7.73 -4.51
C GLY A 204 33.11 7.71 -3.02
N MET A 205 32.20 7.17 -2.22
CA MET A 205 32.47 6.80 -0.84
C MET A 205 32.78 5.31 -0.85
N SER A 206 34.00 4.94 -0.45
CA SER A 206 34.23 3.57 0.03
C SER A 206 33.43 3.44 1.31
N VAL A 207 32.36 2.65 1.29
CA VAL A 207 31.73 2.22 2.53
C VAL A 207 32.54 1.01 2.96
N ASP A 208 33.63 1.27 3.68
CA ASP A 208 34.55 0.23 4.13
C ASP A 208 33.81 -0.74 5.06
N TYR A 209 33.88 -2.03 4.73
CA TYR A 209 33.54 -3.16 5.60
C TYR A 209 34.69 -4.16 5.61
#